data_AF-A0A652JTA6-F1
#
_entry.id   AF-A0A652JTA6-F1
#
_cell.length_a   1.000
_cell.length_b   1.000
_cell.length_c   1.000
_cell.angle_alpha   90.00
_cell.angle_beta   90.00
_cell.angle_gamma   90.00
#
_symmetry.space_group_name_H-M   'P 1'
#
loop_
_entity.id
_entity.type
_entity.pdbx_description
1 polymer ?
#
loop_
_entity_poly.entity_id
_entity_poly.type
_entity_poly.pdbx_seq_one_letter_code
_entity_poly.pdbx_strand_id
1 'polypeptide(L)'
;MATTRKKKTAVAAARRPDLRLPPLEAYGGGLAPDGDYDGLELAGLDLAGQSAEGARFLDCALRDCALDEARLTGARFLDSVLTGVRG
;
A
#
# COMPACT_ATOMS: atom_id res chain seq x y z
N MET A 1 17.26 -41.18 28.94
CA MET A 1 17.22 -40.68 27.55
C MET A 1 15.75 -40.49 27.17
N ALA A 2 15.24 -39.25 27.16
CA ALA A 2 13.93 -38.90 26.58
C ALA A 2 13.80 -37.37 26.58
N THR A 3 14.01 -36.75 25.42
CA THR A 3 13.88 -35.29 25.24
C THR A 3 12.51 -35.03 24.63
N THR A 4 11.55 -34.53 25.41
CA THR A 4 10.21 -34.20 24.92
C THR A 4 10.28 -32.91 24.10
N ARG A 5 10.12 -33.02 22.78
CA ARG A 5 10.08 -31.89 21.86
C ARG A 5 8.70 -31.23 21.94
N LYS A 6 8.63 -30.00 22.46
CA LYS A 6 7.41 -29.19 22.55
C LYS A 6 6.93 -28.84 21.12
N LYS A 7 5.67 -29.18 20.77
CA LYS A 7 5.07 -28.81 19.48
C LYS A 7 4.93 -27.28 19.41
N LYS A 8 5.53 -26.68 18.39
CA LYS A 8 5.43 -25.25 18.08
C LYS A 8 4.06 -24.99 17.45
N THR A 9 3.24 -24.11 18.03
CA THR A 9 1.95 -23.70 17.47
C THR A 9 2.20 -22.96 16.14
N ALA A 10 1.58 -23.44 15.07
CA ALA A 10 1.64 -22.78 13.76
C ALA A 10 0.70 -21.57 13.75
N VAL A 11 1.19 -20.42 13.30
CA VAL A 11 0.36 -19.23 13.10
C VAL A 11 -0.57 -19.48 11.91
N ALA A 12 -1.86 -19.16 12.04
CA ALA A 12 -2.80 -19.27 10.93
C ALA A 12 -2.36 -18.36 9.77
N ALA A 13 -2.52 -18.85 8.53
CA ALA A 13 -2.20 -18.04 7.36
C ALA A 13 -3.04 -16.76 7.36
N ALA A 14 -2.39 -15.62 7.07
CA ALA A 14 -3.08 -14.36 6.88
C ALA A 14 -4.09 -14.50 5.73
N ARG A 15 -5.33 -14.06 5.96
CA ARG A 15 -6.36 -14.00 4.92
C ARG A 15 -6.39 -12.59 4.36
N ARG A 16 -6.42 -12.48 3.02
CA ARG A 16 -6.67 -11.21 2.35
C ARG A 16 -8.16 -10.86 2.53
N PRO A 17 -8.49 -9.61 2.92
CA PRO A 17 -9.88 -9.16 2.93
C PRO A 17 -10.47 -9.15 1.51
N ASP A 18 -11.77 -9.40 1.39
CA ASP A 18 -12.53 -9.16 0.15
C ASP A 18 -12.84 -7.66 0.06
N LEU A 19 -11.83 -6.87 -0.34
CA LEU A 19 -11.97 -5.42 -0.54
C LEU A 19 -12.50 -5.17 -1.96
N ARG A 20 -13.59 -4.40 -2.06
CA ARG A 20 -14.21 -4.00 -3.33
C ARG A 20 -14.07 -2.51 -3.49
N LEU A 21 -13.22 -2.09 -4.42
CA LEU A 21 -13.04 -0.69 -4.76
C LEU A 21 -14.18 -0.20 -5.67
N PRO A 22 -14.57 1.08 -5.57
CA PRO A 22 -15.38 1.74 -6.59
C PRO A 22 -14.60 1.85 -7.93
N PRO A 23 -15.25 2.31 -9.02
CA PRO A 23 -14.53 2.66 -10.24
C PRO A 23 -13.43 3.69 -9.95
N LEU A 24 -12.24 3.46 -10.48
CA LEU A 24 -11.07 4.31 -10.26
C LEU A 24 -10.72 5.12 -11.50
N GLU A 25 -10.18 6.31 -11.29
CA GLU A 25 -9.63 7.16 -12.34
C GLU A 25 -8.13 6.92 -12.49
N ALA A 26 -7.66 6.73 -13.73
CA ALA A 26 -6.24 6.52 -13.99
C ALA A 26 -5.44 7.80 -13.67
N TYR A 27 -4.40 7.65 -12.85
CA TYR A 27 -3.51 8.73 -12.47
C TYR A 27 -2.09 8.49 -13.00
N GLY A 28 -1.52 9.54 -13.60
CA GLY A 28 -0.16 9.52 -14.17
C GLY A 28 0.73 10.64 -13.67
N GLY A 29 0.35 11.31 -12.58
CA GLY A 29 1.09 12.41 -11.98
C GLY A 29 2.06 11.97 -10.89
N GLY A 30 2.69 12.96 -10.24
CA GLY A 30 3.56 12.76 -9.10
C GLY A 30 2.87 13.05 -7.76
N LEU A 31 3.53 12.69 -6.67
CA LEU A 31 3.10 12.96 -5.32
C LEU A 31 3.45 14.39 -4.89
N ALA A 32 2.51 15.00 -4.19
CA ALA A 32 2.58 16.27 -3.51
C ALA A 32 2.19 16.09 -2.02
N PRO A 33 2.80 16.86 -1.10
CA PRO A 33 2.38 16.95 0.30
C PRO A 33 0.92 17.38 0.42
N ASP A 34 0.21 16.82 1.42
CA ASP A 34 -1.21 17.01 1.67
C ASP A 34 -2.11 16.75 0.44
N GLY A 35 -1.59 16.01 -0.55
CA GLY A 35 -2.30 15.70 -1.78
C GLY A 35 -3.49 14.77 -1.55
N ASP A 36 -4.53 15.00 -2.35
CA ASP A 36 -5.74 14.18 -2.37
C ASP A 36 -5.71 13.25 -3.58
N TYR A 37 -5.64 11.95 -3.33
CA TYR A 37 -5.54 10.92 -4.37
C TYR A 37 -6.74 9.96 -4.34
N ASP A 38 -7.84 10.36 -3.72
CA ASP A 38 -9.03 9.55 -3.59
C ASP A 38 -9.54 8.99 -4.92
N GLY A 39 -9.91 7.71 -4.92
CA GLY A 39 -10.49 7.05 -6.09
C GLY A 39 -9.52 6.95 -7.28
N LEU A 40 -8.22 7.15 -7.07
CA LEU A 40 -7.22 7.07 -8.13
C LEU A 40 -6.60 5.67 -8.24
N GLU A 41 -6.33 5.27 -9.48
CA GLU A 41 -5.45 4.16 -9.82
C GLU A 41 -4.08 4.69 -10.24
N LEU A 42 -3.07 4.41 -9.42
CA LEU A 42 -1.66 4.66 -9.70
C LEU A 42 -1.04 3.31 -10.12
N ALA A 43 -0.72 3.16 -11.40
CA ALA A 43 -0.22 1.89 -11.95
C ALA A 43 1.17 2.06 -12.58
N GLY A 44 2.15 1.31 -12.08
CA GLY A 44 3.51 1.26 -12.64
C GLY A 44 4.29 2.57 -12.54
N LEU A 45 3.89 3.48 -11.64
CA LEU A 45 4.52 4.79 -11.52
C LEU A 45 5.85 4.70 -10.76
N ASP A 46 6.86 5.43 -11.26
CA ASP A 46 8.06 5.71 -10.50
C ASP A 46 7.86 6.96 -9.63
N LEU A 47 7.61 6.73 -8.34
CA LEU A 47 7.37 7.76 -7.34
C LEU A 47 8.56 7.89 -6.37
N ALA A 48 9.74 7.38 -6.76
CA ALA A 48 10.92 7.39 -5.94
C ALA A 48 11.36 8.81 -5.56
N GLY A 49 11.75 9.00 -4.30
CA GLY A 49 12.18 10.27 -3.72
C GLY A 49 11.10 11.37 -3.63
N GLN A 50 9.87 11.11 -4.07
CA GLN A 50 8.79 12.10 -4.05
C GLN A 50 8.21 12.29 -2.64
N SER A 51 7.45 13.37 -2.44
CA SER A 51 6.86 13.70 -1.15
C SER A 51 5.35 13.61 -1.19
N ALA A 52 4.78 12.76 -0.35
CA ALA A 52 3.36 12.65 -0.04
C ALA A 52 3.13 12.77 1.47
N GLU A 53 3.94 13.60 2.15
CA GLU A 53 3.74 13.88 3.58
C GLU A 53 2.32 14.43 3.80
N GLY A 54 1.56 13.82 4.72
CA GLY A 54 0.16 14.19 4.98
C GLY A 54 -0.86 13.80 3.89
N ALA A 55 -0.43 13.18 2.78
CA ALA A 55 -1.30 12.83 1.67
C ALA A 55 -2.40 11.82 2.04
N ARG A 56 -3.50 11.84 1.29
CA ARG A 56 -4.66 10.98 1.49
C ARG A 56 -4.90 10.10 0.26
N PHE A 57 -5.04 8.80 0.51
CA PHE A 57 -5.39 7.77 -0.45
C PHE A 57 -6.60 7.01 0.10
N LEU A 58 -7.82 7.43 -0.24
CA LEU A 58 -9.06 6.69 0.05
C LEU A 58 -9.56 5.97 -1.20
N ASP A 59 -9.94 4.70 -1.06
CA ASP A 59 -10.48 3.91 -2.17
C ASP A 59 -9.54 3.87 -3.39
N CYS A 60 -8.22 3.84 -3.18
CA CYS A 60 -7.22 3.87 -4.25
C CYS A 60 -6.71 2.46 -4.62
N ALA A 61 -6.09 2.37 -5.79
CA ALA A 61 -5.23 1.24 -6.14
C ALA A 61 -3.82 1.74 -6.49
N LEU A 62 -2.83 1.34 -5.69
CA LEU A 62 -1.41 1.48 -6.02
C LEU A 62 -0.90 0.11 -6.48
N ARG A 63 -0.60 0.00 -7.77
CA ARG A 63 -0.17 -1.24 -8.41
C ARG A 63 1.23 -1.08 -8.98
N ASP A 64 2.16 -1.91 -8.54
CA ASP A 64 3.51 -2.00 -9.11
C ASP A 64 4.28 -0.65 -9.09
N CYS A 65 3.97 0.23 -8.12
CA CYS A 65 4.63 1.53 -7.97
C CYS A 65 5.98 1.42 -7.24
N ALA A 66 6.93 2.23 -7.66
CA ALA A 66 8.18 2.46 -6.94
C ALA A 66 8.01 3.59 -5.93
N LEU A 67 8.26 3.31 -4.65
CA LEU A 67 8.18 4.26 -3.53
C LEU A 67 9.53 4.37 -2.81
N ASP A 68 10.64 3.96 -3.45
CA ASP A 68 11.98 4.02 -2.90
C ASP A 68 12.31 5.46 -2.48
N GLU A 69 12.68 5.64 -1.22
CA GLU A 69 12.95 6.96 -0.62
C GLU A 69 11.76 7.95 -0.66
N ALA A 70 10.54 7.50 -0.97
CA ALA A 70 9.35 8.34 -0.94
C ALA A 70 9.01 8.75 0.50
N ARG A 71 8.73 10.05 0.69
CA ARG A 71 8.36 10.59 2.01
C ARG A 71 6.86 10.48 2.20
N LEU A 72 6.44 9.50 2.99
CA LEU A 72 5.02 9.18 3.28
C LEU A 72 4.64 9.46 4.75
N THR A 73 5.42 10.28 5.46
CA THR A 73 5.14 10.61 6.87
C THR A 73 3.76 11.22 7.00
N GLY A 74 2.88 10.58 7.78
CA GLY A 74 1.50 11.04 7.98
C GLY A 74 0.56 10.77 6.80
N ALA A 75 1.04 10.15 5.71
CA ALA A 75 0.19 9.71 4.63
C ALA A 75 -0.81 8.65 5.13
N ARG A 76 -2.03 8.68 4.60
CA ARG A 76 -3.12 7.78 5.01
C ARG A 76 -3.59 6.97 3.82
N PHE A 77 -3.51 5.65 3.96
CA PHE A 77 -4.10 4.68 3.02
C PHE A 77 -5.31 4.05 3.68
N LEU A 78 -6.50 4.36 3.16
CA LEU A 78 -7.79 3.94 3.68
C LEU A 78 -8.52 3.21 2.57
N ASP A 79 -9.07 2.03 2.88
CA ASP A 79 -9.83 1.21 1.94
C ASP A 79 -9.14 1.04 0.57
N SER A 80 -7.80 1.02 0.57
CA SER A 80 -6.98 1.04 -0.63
C SER A 80 -6.24 -0.28 -0.84
N VAL A 81 -6.00 -0.63 -2.09
CA VAL A 81 -5.21 -1.79 -2.48
C VAL A 81 -3.79 -1.36 -2.80
N LEU A 82 -2.82 -1.90 -2.06
CA LEU A 82 -1.40 -1.78 -2.38
C LEU A 82 -0.89 -3.16 -2.79
N THR A 83 -0.54 -3.32 -4.07
CA THR A 83 -0.05 -4.60 -4.62
C THR A 83 1.20 -4.35 -5.45
N GLY A 84 2.25 -5.14 -5.23
CA GLY A 84 3.49 -5.02 -6.01
C GLY A 84 4.30 -3.75 -5.76
N VAL A 85 3.90 -2.93 -4.78
CA VAL A 85 4.67 -1.74 -4.39
C VAL A 85 6.04 -2.14 -3.82
N ARG A 86 7.06 -1.34 -4.11
CA ARG A 86 8.43 -1.48 -3.60
C ARG A 86 8.91 -0.19 -2.96
N GLY A 87 9.87 -0.27 -2.04
CA GLY A 87 10.52 0.88 -1.41
C GLY A 87 11.54 0.45 -0.37
#